data_AF-A0A522VJ97-F1
#
_entry.id   AF-A0A522VJ97-F1
#
_cell.length_a   1.000
_cell.length_b   1.000
_cell.length_c   1.000
_cell.angle_alpha   90.00
_cell.angle_beta   90.00
_cell.angle_gamma   90.00
#
_symmetry.space_group_name_H-M   'P 1'
#
loop_
_entity.id
_entity.type
_entity.pdbx_description
1 polymer ?
#
loop_
_entity_poly.entity_id
_entity_poly.type
_entity_poly.pdbx_seq_one_letter_code
_entity_poly.pdbx_strand_id
1 'polypeptide(L)'
;MSPPHKALKLAVQSFTSGNDKRNGTPLADCYDGLSGNDTILGFGGNDTLIGGGDTMNGNAGDDRLDGGVGGDMLDGGAGNDTARYSGPQDDYDAQYDSDSNTWTIQDVNNGDTDQLANIEFLQFSDATLDVTNGPPQPPSLSIAAVTVDEGDSGTTMPP
;
A
#
# COMPACT_ATOMS: atom_id res chain seq x y z
N MET A 1 30.80 47.64 8.47
CA MET A 1 30.41 46.93 7.24
C MET A 1 30.15 45.48 7.62
N SER A 2 28.88 45.15 7.93
CA SER A 2 28.51 43.75 8.17
C SER A 2 28.46 42.99 6.84
N PRO A 3 28.92 41.74 6.78
CA PRO A 3 28.76 40.93 5.59
C PRO A 3 27.25 40.72 5.33
N PRO A 4 26.83 40.61 4.05
CA PRO A 4 25.46 40.28 3.75
C PRO A 4 25.18 38.89 4.35
N HIS A 5 24.26 38.83 5.29
CA HIS A 5 23.57 37.61 5.62
C HIS A 5 22.90 37.16 4.32
N LYS A 6 23.57 36.33 3.52
CA LYS A 6 22.88 35.47 2.58
C LYS A 6 21.83 34.78 3.43
N ALA A 7 20.58 35.20 3.28
CA ALA A 7 19.47 34.47 3.83
C ALA A 7 19.69 33.04 3.34
N LEU A 8 19.93 32.12 4.27
CA LEU A 8 19.52 30.75 4.02
C LEU A 8 18.03 30.94 3.73
N LYS A 9 17.68 30.94 2.45
CA LYS A 9 16.32 30.58 2.06
C LYS A 9 16.23 29.16 2.59
N LEU A 10 15.73 29.03 3.82
CA LEU A 10 15.13 27.81 4.28
C LEU A 10 13.95 27.65 3.33
N ALA A 11 14.22 27.14 2.14
CA ALA A 11 13.21 26.54 1.31
C ALA A 11 12.83 25.28 2.07
N VAL A 12 12.07 25.43 3.15
CA VAL A 12 10.94 24.54 3.32
C VAL A 12 10.18 24.79 2.02
N GLN A 13 10.46 23.97 1.01
CA GLN A 13 9.46 23.74 -0.02
C GLN A 13 8.30 23.25 0.84
N SER A 14 7.31 24.11 1.05
CA SER A 14 6.05 23.74 1.66
C SER A 14 5.18 23.30 0.51
N PHE A 15 4.38 22.26 0.72
CA PHE A 15 3.26 22.04 -0.18
C PHE A 15 2.37 23.30 -0.17
N THR A 16 1.70 23.51 -1.28
CA THR A 16 0.71 24.54 -1.51
C THR A 16 -0.66 23.88 -1.62
N SER A 17 -1.72 24.66 -1.75
CA SER A 17 -3.06 24.10 -1.99
C SER A 17 -3.31 23.75 -3.46
N GLY A 18 -2.25 23.46 -4.22
CA GLY A 18 -2.34 23.12 -5.63
C GLY A 18 -1.25 22.12 -5.98
N ASN A 19 -1.30 21.59 -7.20
CA ASN A 19 -0.51 20.43 -7.58
C ASN A 19 1.00 20.66 -7.45
N ASP A 20 1.61 19.90 -6.56
CA ASP A 20 3.02 19.93 -6.22
C ASP A 20 3.73 18.63 -6.57
N LYS A 21 5.05 18.72 -6.69
CA LYS A 21 5.92 17.55 -6.86
C LYS A 21 7.01 17.58 -5.83
N ARG A 22 7.11 16.52 -5.03
CA ARG A 22 8.11 16.41 -3.98
C ARG A 22 8.85 15.10 -4.05
N ASN A 23 10.16 15.24 -3.89
CA ASN A 23 11.06 14.12 -3.67
C ASN A 23 11.58 14.21 -2.23
N GLY A 24 11.55 13.07 -1.55
CA GLY A 24 12.02 12.90 -0.19
C GLY A 24 13.52 12.75 -0.11
N THR A 25 13.96 12.15 0.99
CA THR A 25 15.37 11.92 1.32
C THR A 25 15.60 10.45 1.65
N PRO A 26 16.86 9.99 1.81
CA PRO A 26 17.12 8.64 2.32
C PRO A 26 16.86 8.46 3.83
N LEU A 27 16.18 9.41 4.48
CA LEU A 27 15.82 9.40 5.90
C LEU A 27 14.30 9.50 6.01
N ALA A 28 13.78 9.12 7.18
CA ALA A 28 12.36 9.26 7.49
C ALA A 28 11.86 10.71 7.31
N ASP A 29 10.93 10.88 6.40
CA ASP A 29 10.26 12.12 6.05
C ASP A 29 8.80 12.12 6.53
N CYS A 30 8.28 13.34 6.75
CA CYS A 30 6.87 13.56 7.05
C CYS A 30 6.35 14.63 6.09
N TYR A 31 5.53 14.22 5.14
CA TYR A 31 4.97 15.09 4.11
C TYR A 31 3.45 15.14 4.21
N ASP A 32 2.91 16.35 4.08
CA ASP A 32 1.49 16.64 3.99
C ASP A 32 1.30 17.42 2.69
N GLY A 33 0.73 16.74 1.69
CA GLY A 33 0.43 17.26 0.36
C GLY A 33 -0.55 18.44 0.38
N LEU A 34 -1.34 18.55 1.46
CA LEU A 34 -2.47 19.46 1.57
C LEU A 34 -3.60 19.11 0.60
N SER A 35 -3.79 19.92 -0.44
CA SER A 35 -4.90 19.78 -1.38
C SER A 35 -4.38 19.98 -2.77
N GLY A 36 -4.97 19.31 -3.75
CA GLY A 36 -4.45 19.29 -5.11
C GLY A 36 -4.17 17.86 -5.51
N ASN A 37 -3.62 17.69 -6.72
CA ASN A 37 -3.16 16.38 -7.17
C ASN A 37 -1.64 16.41 -7.21
N ASP A 38 -1.04 15.96 -6.12
CA ASP A 38 0.38 15.97 -5.84
C ASP A 38 1.06 14.69 -6.26
N THR A 39 2.37 14.78 -6.45
CA THR A 39 3.24 13.61 -6.60
C THR A 39 4.28 13.64 -5.50
N ILE A 40 4.26 12.64 -4.61
CA ILE A 40 5.15 12.54 -3.46
C ILE A 40 5.96 11.25 -3.55
N LEU A 41 7.28 11.36 -3.52
CA LEU A 41 8.21 10.23 -3.47
C LEU A 41 8.95 10.26 -2.14
N GLY A 42 8.89 9.20 -1.32
CA GLY A 42 9.57 9.10 -0.03
C GLY A 42 11.08 8.83 -0.14
N PHE A 43 11.45 7.92 -1.06
CA PHE A 43 12.79 7.37 -1.31
C PHE A 43 13.27 6.34 -0.30
N GLY A 44 13.74 6.75 0.88
CA GLY A 44 14.39 5.82 1.79
C GLY A 44 14.13 6.19 3.23
N GLY A 45 13.97 5.19 4.09
CA GLY A 45 13.57 5.42 5.47
C GLY A 45 12.07 5.20 5.64
N ASN A 46 11.59 5.28 6.88
CA ASN A 46 10.20 4.99 7.20
C ASN A 46 9.41 6.29 7.19
N ASP A 47 8.68 6.52 6.11
CA ASP A 47 8.05 7.79 5.81
C ASP A 47 6.60 7.84 6.29
N THR A 48 6.08 9.06 6.46
CA THR A 48 4.65 9.32 6.64
C THR A 48 4.21 10.32 5.58
N LEU A 49 3.45 9.84 4.60
CA LEU A 49 2.97 10.62 3.47
C LEU A 49 1.45 10.75 3.58
N ILE A 50 0.96 12.00 3.60
CA ILE A 50 -0.46 12.34 3.65
C ILE A 50 -0.80 13.15 2.41
N GLY A 51 -1.89 12.81 1.75
CA GLY A 51 -2.34 13.41 0.51
C GLY A 51 -3.80 13.87 0.49
N GLY A 52 -4.26 14.26 -0.70
CA GLY A 52 -5.65 14.62 -0.99
C GLY A 52 -6.03 14.54 -2.48
N GLY A 53 -5.75 13.41 -3.15
CA GLY A 53 -6.00 13.18 -4.58
C GLY A 53 -4.72 12.90 -5.40
N ASP A 54 -3.82 12.11 -4.84
CA ASP A 54 -2.39 12.13 -5.11
C ASP A 54 -1.82 10.82 -5.68
N THR A 55 -0.61 10.94 -6.22
CA THR A 55 0.26 9.79 -6.47
C THR A 55 1.38 9.77 -5.44
N MET A 56 1.39 8.76 -4.58
CA MET A 56 2.37 8.62 -3.50
C MET A 56 3.16 7.32 -3.65
N ASN A 57 4.49 7.41 -3.50
CA ASN A 57 5.37 6.26 -3.54
C ASN A 57 6.37 6.30 -2.36
N GLY A 58 6.25 5.37 -1.41
CA GLY A 58 7.13 5.25 -0.25
C GLY A 58 8.57 4.89 -0.61
N ASN A 59 8.73 3.99 -1.58
CA ASN A 59 9.97 3.40 -2.07
C ASN A 59 10.61 2.40 -1.12
N ALA A 60 11.40 2.79 -0.14
CA ALA A 60 12.16 1.84 0.67
C ALA A 60 12.09 2.17 2.14
N GLY A 61 11.58 1.25 2.95
CA GLY A 61 11.32 1.46 4.37
C GLY A 61 9.94 0.98 4.72
N ASP A 62 9.58 1.07 6.00
CA ASP A 62 8.21 0.74 6.44
C ASP A 62 7.39 2.04 6.46
N ASP A 63 6.62 2.29 5.41
CA ASP A 63 5.96 3.56 5.14
C ASP A 63 4.51 3.60 5.60
N ARG A 64 4.03 4.80 5.92
CA ARG A 64 2.61 5.08 6.21
C ARG A 64 2.07 6.04 5.16
N LEU A 65 1.08 5.58 4.42
CA LEU A 65 0.46 6.31 3.31
C LEU A 65 -1.01 6.59 3.65
N ASP A 66 -1.42 7.86 3.62
CA ASP A 66 -2.80 8.30 3.82
C ASP A 66 -3.22 9.12 2.61
N GLY A 67 -3.98 8.52 1.70
CA GLY A 67 -4.44 9.14 0.44
C GLY A 67 -5.31 10.37 0.65
N GLY A 68 -6.03 10.40 1.78
CA GLY A 68 -6.98 11.46 2.08
C GLY A 68 -8.29 11.29 1.31
N VAL A 69 -8.74 12.35 0.66
CA VAL A 69 -10.01 12.39 -0.09
C VAL A 69 -9.75 12.32 -1.59
N GLY A 70 -10.69 11.76 -2.34
CA GLY A 70 -10.54 11.57 -3.78
C GLY A 70 -10.01 10.18 -4.11
N GLY A 71 -9.63 9.97 -5.37
CA GLY A 71 -9.07 8.70 -5.81
C GLY A 71 -7.57 8.76 -5.93
N ASP A 72 -6.87 7.98 -5.11
CA ASP A 72 -5.42 8.02 -4.97
C ASP A 72 -4.72 6.84 -5.64
N MET A 73 -3.43 7.02 -5.93
CA MET A 73 -2.53 5.93 -6.32
C MET A 73 -1.38 5.84 -5.32
N LEU A 74 -1.40 4.77 -4.54
CA LEU A 74 -0.48 4.55 -3.42
C LEU A 74 0.42 3.35 -3.72
N ASP A 75 1.73 3.54 -3.64
CA ASP A 75 2.72 2.49 -3.79
C ASP A 75 3.63 2.48 -2.57
N GLY A 76 3.57 1.43 -1.74
CA GLY A 76 4.44 1.32 -0.55
C GLY A 76 5.90 1.15 -0.95
N GLY A 77 6.14 0.23 -1.88
CA GLY A 77 7.47 -0.08 -2.38
C GLY A 77 8.04 -1.29 -1.66
N ALA A 78 9.21 -1.13 -1.05
CA ALA A 78 9.94 -2.20 -0.39
C ALA A 78 9.95 -1.98 1.12
N GLY A 79 9.32 -2.89 1.85
CA GLY A 79 9.26 -2.85 3.31
C GLY A 79 7.96 -3.46 3.79
N ASN A 80 7.51 -3.02 4.97
CA ASN A 80 6.18 -3.33 5.48
C ASN A 80 5.35 -2.05 5.53
N ASP A 81 4.55 -1.84 4.50
CA ASP A 81 3.87 -0.59 4.25
C ASP A 81 2.42 -0.64 4.70
N THR A 82 1.92 0.51 5.19
CA THR A 82 0.56 0.64 5.71
C THR A 82 -0.19 1.76 4.99
N ALA A 83 -1.26 1.40 4.28
CA ALA A 83 -2.25 2.38 3.83
C ALA A 83 -3.26 2.65 4.95
N ARG A 84 -3.52 3.92 5.25
CA ARG A 84 -4.40 4.36 6.34
C ARG A 84 -5.69 4.97 5.82
N TYR A 85 -6.77 4.59 6.47
CA TYR A 85 -8.13 5.05 6.20
C TYR A 85 -8.74 5.60 7.49
N SER A 86 -9.46 6.71 7.37
CA SER A 86 -10.03 7.40 8.53
C SER A 86 -11.34 6.79 9.05
N GLY A 87 -12.06 6.05 8.21
CA GLY A 87 -13.31 5.37 8.54
C GLY A 87 -13.13 3.95 9.11
N PRO A 88 -14.21 3.33 9.60
CA PRO A 88 -14.25 1.91 9.97
C PRO A 88 -14.13 1.00 8.74
N GLN A 89 -13.67 -0.24 8.92
CA GLN A 89 -13.45 -1.18 7.82
C GLN A 89 -14.73 -1.45 6.99
N ASP A 90 -15.91 -1.47 7.62
CA ASP A 90 -17.18 -1.75 6.94
C ASP A 90 -17.60 -0.67 5.93
N ASP A 91 -16.96 0.51 5.96
CA ASP A 91 -17.19 1.59 5.00
C ASP A 91 -16.38 1.42 3.69
N TYR A 92 -15.52 0.39 3.61
CA TYR A 92 -14.63 0.20 2.46
C TYR A 92 -14.81 -1.19 1.84
N ASP A 93 -14.96 -1.22 0.51
CA ASP A 93 -14.88 -2.44 -0.29
C ASP A 93 -13.45 -2.59 -0.84
N ALA A 94 -12.80 -3.72 -0.54
CA ALA A 94 -11.43 -3.99 -0.93
C ALA A 94 -11.39 -5.14 -1.95
N GLN A 95 -10.95 -4.84 -3.16
CA GLN A 95 -10.87 -5.79 -4.26
C GLN A 95 -9.42 -5.94 -4.75
N TYR A 96 -8.91 -7.16 -4.85
CA TYR A 96 -7.57 -7.41 -5.38
C TYR A 96 -7.62 -7.90 -6.82
N ASP A 97 -6.82 -7.28 -7.67
CA ASP A 97 -6.58 -7.73 -9.03
C ASP A 97 -5.21 -8.41 -9.12
N SER A 98 -5.22 -9.72 -9.37
CA SER A 98 -4.00 -10.52 -9.50
C SER A 98 -3.23 -10.28 -10.80
N ASP A 99 -3.89 -9.77 -11.85
CA ASP A 99 -3.23 -9.52 -13.13
C ASP A 99 -2.36 -8.25 -13.06
N SER A 100 -2.85 -7.23 -12.35
CA SER A 100 -2.12 -5.98 -12.10
C SER A 100 -1.34 -5.98 -10.78
N ASN A 101 -1.58 -6.95 -9.89
CA ASN A 101 -1.02 -7.03 -8.54
C ASN A 101 -1.33 -5.77 -7.72
N THR A 102 -2.56 -5.29 -7.85
CA THR A 102 -3.04 -4.03 -7.28
C THR A 102 -4.32 -4.26 -6.49
N TRP A 103 -4.44 -3.61 -5.34
CA TRP A 103 -5.69 -3.50 -4.60
C TRP A 103 -6.47 -2.26 -5.05
N THR A 104 -7.78 -2.39 -5.19
CA THR A 104 -8.72 -1.29 -5.35
C THR A 104 -9.53 -1.18 -4.06
N ILE A 105 -9.42 -0.05 -3.37
CA ILE A 105 -10.18 0.23 -2.13
C ILE A 105 -11.20 1.31 -2.45
N GLN A 106 -12.49 0.99 -2.34
CA GLN A 106 -13.57 1.93 -2.59
C GLN A 106 -14.29 2.27 -1.30
N ASP A 107 -14.39 3.56 -0.96
CA ASP A 107 -15.29 4.03 0.09
C ASP A 107 -16.73 3.97 -0.44
N VAL A 108 -17.56 3.15 0.21
CA VAL A 108 -18.93 2.87 -0.23
C VAL A 108 -19.88 4.05 0.00
N ASN A 109 -19.48 5.03 0.81
CA ASN A 109 -20.32 6.18 1.19
C ASN A 109 -20.21 7.34 0.19
N ASN A 110 -19.04 7.55 -0.40
CA ASN A 110 -18.79 8.65 -1.35
C ASN A 110 -18.40 8.15 -2.76
N GLY A 111 -18.01 6.89 -2.91
CA GLY A 111 -17.57 6.29 -4.18
C GLY A 111 -16.10 6.61 -4.53
N ASP A 112 -15.36 7.27 -3.64
CA ASP A 112 -13.93 7.51 -3.80
C ASP A 112 -13.20 6.15 -3.87
N THR A 113 -12.16 6.08 -4.71
CA THR A 113 -11.52 4.80 -5.04
C THR A 113 -10.02 4.97 -5.17
N ASP A 114 -9.28 4.19 -4.39
CA ASP A 114 -7.82 4.17 -4.39
C ASP A 114 -7.28 2.92 -5.05
N GLN A 115 -6.10 3.06 -5.66
CA GLN A 115 -5.32 1.96 -6.20
C GLN A 115 -4.02 1.81 -5.42
N LEU A 116 -3.81 0.63 -4.85
CA LEU A 116 -2.73 0.33 -3.92
C LEU A 116 -1.85 -0.78 -4.48
N ALA A 117 -0.54 -0.53 -4.55
CA ALA A 117 0.47 -1.51 -4.91
C ALA A 117 1.50 -1.63 -3.78
N ASN A 118 2.05 -2.84 -3.61
CA ASN A 118 3.10 -3.11 -2.62
C ASN A 118 2.74 -2.58 -1.21
N ILE A 119 1.55 -2.96 -0.72
CA ILE A 119 1.06 -2.63 0.62
C ILE A 119 0.80 -3.93 1.37
N GLU A 120 1.30 -4.02 2.61
CA GLU A 120 1.13 -5.18 3.49
C GLU A 120 -0.03 -5.00 4.45
N PHE A 121 -0.37 -3.76 4.84
CA PHE A 121 -1.41 -3.50 5.82
C PHE A 121 -2.40 -2.41 5.38
N LEU A 122 -3.69 -2.70 5.55
CA LEU A 122 -4.74 -1.69 5.51
C LEU A 122 -5.17 -1.38 6.94
N GLN A 123 -4.95 -0.14 7.37
CA GLN A 123 -5.34 0.32 8.70
C GLN A 123 -6.59 1.19 8.60
N PHE A 124 -7.68 0.71 9.19
CA PHE A 124 -8.93 1.42 9.38
C PHE A 124 -9.00 1.97 10.82
N SER A 125 -10.04 2.75 11.11
CA SER A 125 -10.23 3.32 12.45
C SER A 125 -10.52 2.28 13.54
N ASP A 126 -11.06 1.12 13.17
CA ASP A 126 -11.50 0.05 14.07
C ASP A 126 -10.81 -1.30 13.83
N ALA A 127 -10.04 -1.44 12.74
CA ALA A 127 -9.38 -2.68 12.36
C ALA A 127 -8.06 -2.46 11.62
N THR A 128 -7.24 -3.51 11.56
CA THR A 128 -6.09 -3.57 10.66
C THR A 128 -6.13 -4.91 9.94
N LEU A 129 -6.13 -4.86 8.62
CA LEU A 129 -6.12 -6.04 7.75
C LEU A 129 -4.71 -6.24 7.21
N ASP A 130 -4.18 -7.44 7.40
CA ASP A 130 -2.95 -7.91 6.76
C ASP A 130 -3.29 -8.44 5.36
N VAL A 131 -2.70 -7.81 4.35
CA VAL A 131 -2.89 -8.09 2.91
C VAL A 131 -1.61 -8.57 2.23
N THR A 132 -0.57 -8.94 3.00
CA THR A 132 0.78 -9.33 2.54
C THR A 132 0.79 -10.45 1.47
N ASN A 133 -0.27 -11.26 1.37
CA ASN A 133 -0.36 -12.37 0.42
C ASN A 133 -1.46 -12.18 -0.65
N GLY A 134 -1.94 -10.96 -0.86
CA GLY A 134 -3.19 -10.74 -1.61
C GLY A 134 -4.42 -11.25 -0.81
N PRO A 135 -5.60 -11.38 -1.43
CA PRO A 135 -6.81 -11.83 -0.75
C PRO A 135 -6.55 -13.21 -0.15
N PRO A 136 -7.15 -13.54 1.01
CA PRO A 136 -6.86 -14.76 1.74
C PRO A 136 -6.92 -15.96 0.78
N GLN A 137 -5.75 -16.54 0.48
CA GLN A 137 -5.70 -17.74 -0.32
C GLN A 137 -6.50 -18.80 0.44
N PRO A 138 -7.48 -19.48 -0.20
CA PRO A 138 -8.13 -20.61 0.45
C PRO A 138 -7.03 -21.55 0.93
N PRO A 139 -7.16 -22.17 2.13
CA PRO A 139 -6.11 -23.00 2.68
C PRO A 139 -5.64 -23.96 1.60
N SER A 140 -4.36 -23.88 1.23
CA SER A 140 -3.78 -24.77 0.25
C SER A 140 -3.90 -26.16 0.82
N LEU A 141 -4.91 -26.89 0.34
CA LEU A 141 -5.03 -28.32 0.59
C LEU A 141 -3.81 -28.93 -0.09
N SER A 142 -2.73 -29.11 0.69
CA SER A 142 -1.68 -30.05 0.37
C SER A 142 -2.31 -31.45 0.43
N ILE A 143 -3.03 -31.81 -0.63
CA ILE A 143 -3.14 -33.19 -1.00
C ILE A 143 -1.77 -33.53 -1.58
N ALA A 144 -0.88 -33.96 -0.68
CA ALA A 144 0.15 -34.88 -1.09
C ALA A 144 -0.56 -35.96 -1.89
N ALA A 145 -0.26 -36.05 -3.18
CA ALA A 145 -0.68 -37.18 -3.99
C ALA A 145 -0.15 -38.41 -3.27
N VAL A 146 -0.99 -39.07 -2.47
CA VAL A 146 -0.82 -40.47 -2.15
C VAL A 146 -1.03 -41.15 -3.49
N THR A 147 0.08 -41.37 -4.18
CA THR A 147 0.15 -42.36 -5.23
C THR A 147 -0.32 -43.65 -4.58
N VAL A 148 -1.56 -44.06 -4.86
CA VAL A 148 -1.99 -45.42 -4.61
C VAL A 148 -1.17 -46.29 -5.55
N ASP A 149 -0.08 -46.82 -5.01
CA ASP A 149 0.66 -47.91 -5.60
C ASP A 149 -0.22 -49.16 -5.49
N GLU A 150 -1.05 -49.39 -6.50
CA GLU A 150 -1.81 -50.64 -6.63
C GLU A 150 -0.86 -51.73 -7.14
N GLY A 151 0.07 -52.13 -6.27
CA GLY A 151 0.96 -53.27 -6.43
C GLY A 151 0.35 -54.54 -5.84
N ASP A 152 -0.22 -55.36 -6.74
CA ASP A 152 -0.21 -56.83 -6.78
C ASP A 152 -0.30 -57.65 -5.46
N SER A 153 -1.37 -58.44 -5.34
CA SER A 153 -1.25 -59.80 -4.82
C SER A 153 -2.25 -60.74 -5.50
N GLY A 154 -1.79 -61.41 -6.57
CA GLY A 154 -2.52 -62.52 -7.18
C GLY A 154 -2.74 -63.72 -6.26
N THR A 155 -3.84 -64.46 -6.48
CA THR A 155 -3.91 -65.91 -6.28
C THR A 155 -4.95 -66.54 -7.21
N THR A 156 -4.52 -67.60 -7.89
CA THR A 156 -5.26 -68.59 -8.69
C THR A 156 -6.30 -69.36 -7.82
N MET A 157 -7.41 -69.93 -8.31
CA MET A 157 -7.54 -71.17 -9.10
C MET A 157 -9.04 -71.50 -9.38
N PRO A 158 -9.35 -72.42 -10.33
CA PRO A 158 -10.71 -72.68 -10.84
C PRO A 158 -11.46 -73.83 -10.13
N PRO A 159 -12.76 -73.97 -10.41
CA PRO A 159 -13.33 -75.28 -10.73
C PRO A 159 -14.02 -75.34 -12.11
#